data_AF-A0A813HPR6-F1
#
_entry.id   AF-A0A813HPR6-F1
#
_cell.length_a   1.000
_cell.length_b   1.000
_cell.length_c   1.000
_cell.angle_alpha   90.00
_cell.angle_beta   90.00
_cell.angle_gamma   90.00
#
_symmetry.space_group_name_H-M   'P 1'
#
loop_
_entity.id
_entity.type
_entity.pdbx_description
1 polymer ?
#
loop_
_entity_poly.entity_id
_entity_poly.type
_entity_poly.pdbx_seq_one_letter_code
_entity_poly.pdbx_strand_id
1 'polypeptide(L)'
;MQTDFRCFLQAADKKFPVTGFARDNLCGSHTGDGGSHYVCAVLPSSTTSAGGPYSEFWTKTGQARSGEEAVTWPKPGPWCICMWAFARMYGNNPEFSEMLDCSATNYWVVQKYDINKPAECRALAAVCNRCDLQNSTLTKREGIQKKCEQAQQLCPSEASAETCTVEGGCQ
;
A
#
# COMPACT_ATOMS: atom_id res chain seq x y z
N MET A 1 -13.16 -9.92 -2.21
CA MET A 1 -13.25 -8.52 -2.64
C MET A 1 -14.62 -8.25 -3.26
N GLN A 2 -15.31 -7.25 -2.74
CA GLN A 2 -16.59 -6.75 -3.26
C GLN A 2 -16.37 -5.91 -4.52
N THR A 3 -17.46 -5.60 -5.23
CA THR A 3 -17.50 -4.82 -6.48
C THR A 3 -17.32 -3.32 -6.30
N ASP A 4 -17.12 -2.85 -5.07
CA ASP A 4 -16.98 -1.42 -4.76
C ASP A 4 -15.51 -1.09 -4.43
N PHE A 5 -14.70 -0.86 -5.47
CA PHE A 5 -13.27 -0.50 -5.34
C PHE A 5 -13.05 0.98 -5.01
N ARG A 6 -14.04 1.65 -4.40
CA ARG A 6 -13.97 3.09 -4.13
C ARG A 6 -13.09 3.37 -2.93
N CYS A 7 -11.90 3.88 -3.20
CA CYS A 7 -10.98 4.45 -2.23
C CYS A 7 -11.45 5.88 -1.89
N PHE A 8 -12.58 6.00 -1.18
CA PHE A 8 -13.28 7.27 -1.02
C PHE A 8 -12.55 8.22 -0.06
N LEU A 9 -12.20 9.41 -0.54
CA LEU A 9 -11.65 10.46 0.30
C LEU A 9 -12.69 10.93 1.33
N GLN A 10 -12.39 10.77 2.62
CA GLN A 10 -13.25 11.27 3.69
C GLN A 10 -13.18 12.81 3.86
N ALA A 11 -12.11 13.43 3.36
CA ALA A 11 -11.87 14.86 3.46
C ALA A 11 -11.74 15.50 2.06
N ALA A 12 -12.32 16.69 1.90
CA ALA A 12 -12.28 17.45 0.66
C ALA A 12 -10.94 18.19 0.51
N ASP A 13 -9.99 17.59 -0.20
CA ASP A 13 -8.81 18.30 -0.71
C ASP A 13 -9.21 19.05 -1.99
N LYS A 14 -9.19 20.39 -1.98
CA LYS A 14 -9.54 21.20 -3.17
C LYS A 14 -8.60 20.97 -4.35
N LYS A 15 -7.35 20.60 -4.11
CA LYS A 15 -6.32 20.35 -5.13
C LYS A 15 -6.35 18.90 -5.61
N PHE A 16 -6.69 17.99 -4.71
CA PHE A 16 -6.77 16.54 -4.97
C PHE A 16 -8.15 15.99 -4.59
N PRO A 17 -9.23 16.44 -5.25
CA PRO A 17 -10.60 16.16 -4.81
C PRO A 17 -11.03 14.70 -4.98
N VAL A 18 -10.30 13.96 -5.81
CA VAL A 18 -10.59 12.56 -6.15
C VAL A 18 -9.27 11.81 -6.33
N THR A 19 -9.25 10.56 -5.87
CA THR A 19 -8.10 9.67 -6.03
C THR A 19 -8.24 8.79 -7.28
N GLY A 20 -7.31 7.86 -7.48
CA GLY A 20 -7.24 6.99 -8.64
C GLY A 20 -6.56 7.66 -9.83
N PHE A 21 -6.03 6.84 -10.73
CA PHE A 21 -5.40 7.30 -11.97
C PHE A 21 -6.39 8.08 -12.85
N ALA A 22 -7.59 7.53 -13.03
CA ALA A 22 -8.66 8.13 -13.82
C ALA A 22 -9.45 9.22 -13.07
N ARG A 23 -9.07 9.55 -11.83
CA ARG A 23 -9.76 10.56 -10.99
C ARG A 23 -11.23 10.23 -10.73
N ASP A 24 -11.52 8.96 -10.52
CA ASP A 24 -12.86 8.38 -10.30
C ASP A 24 -13.01 7.71 -8.92
N ASN A 25 -12.01 7.87 -8.04
CA ASN A 25 -11.88 7.22 -6.74
C ASN A 25 -11.68 5.70 -6.78
N LEU A 26 -11.36 5.13 -7.95
CA LEU A 26 -11.09 3.71 -8.09
C LEU A 26 -9.58 3.47 -8.22
N CYS A 27 -9.07 2.49 -7.48
CA CYS A 27 -7.71 1.99 -7.69
C CYS A 27 -7.71 0.98 -8.86
N GLY A 28 -8.24 1.40 -10.00
CA GLY A 28 -8.55 0.57 -11.16
C GLY A 28 -7.32 0.16 -11.98
N SER A 29 -7.51 -0.80 -12.90
CA SER A 29 -6.51 -1.12 -13.92
C SER A 29 -6.90 -0.44 -15.23
N HIS A 30 -6.06 0.50 -15.66
CA HIS A 30 -6.25 1.25 -16.90
C HIS A 30 -5.06 1.01 -17.83
N THR A 31 -5.32 0.90 -19.13
CA THR A 31 -4.31 0.63 -20.16
C THR A 31 -3.23 1.70 -20.29
N GLY A 32 -3.44 2.91 -19.74
CA GLY A 32 -2.46 3.99 -19.66
C GLY A 32 -1.82 4.19 -18.28
N ASP A 33 -2.23 3.42 -17.26
CA ASP A 33 -1.68 3.56 -15.91
C ASP A 33 -0.36 2.77 -15.79
N GLY A 34 0.69 3.33 -16.39
CA GLY A 34 2.04 2.82 -16.26
C GLY A 34 2.51 2.76 -14.80
N GLY A 35 1.89 3.54 -13.89
CA GLY A 35 2.17 3.53 -12.46
C GLY A 35 1.43 2.44 -11.68
N SER A 36 0.43 1.77 -12.26
CA SER A 36 -0.33 0.71 -11.60
C SER A 36 -0.82 1.10 -10.20
N HIS A 37 -1.67 2.14 -10.13
CA HIS A 37 -2.28 2.69 -8.91
C HIS A 37 -3.36 1.77 -8.32
N TYR A 38 -2.98 0.54 -8.03
CA TYR A 38 -3.89 -0.54 -7.62
C TYR A 38 -4.10 -0.62 -6.11
N VAL A 39 -3.30 0.07 -5.31
CA VAL A 39 -3.29 -0.06 -3.86
C VAL A 39 -4.04 1.11 -3.24
N CYS A 40 -5.11 0.85 -2.49
CA CYS A 40 -5.75 1.88 -1.67
C CYS A 40 -5.11 1.88 -0.28
N ALA A 41 -4.50 3.00 0.10
CA ALA A 41 -3.94 3.19 1.43
C ALA A 41 -4.62 4.36 2.14
N VAL A 42 -4.91 4.19 3.42
CA VAL A 42 -5.41 5.25 4.30
C VAL A 42 -4.22 6.04 4.82
N LEU A 43 -3.95 7.19 4.20
CA LEU A 43 -2.81 8.02 4.54
C LEU A 43 -2.99 8.65 5.95
N PRO A 44 -2.01 8.54 6.86
CA PRO A 44 -2.09 9.05 8.22
C PRO A 44 -2.21 10.58 8.24
N SER A 45 -2.80 11.14 9.29
CA SER A 45 -2.98 12.59 9.44
C SER A 45 -1.95 13.22 10.37
N SER A 46 -1.44 14.38 9.97
CA SER A 46 -0.58 15.25 10.77
C SER A 46 -0.84 16.72 10.45
N THR A 47 -0.26 17.62 11.26
CA THR A 47 -0.41 19.08 11.13
C THR A 47 0.95 19.74 11.28
N THR A 48 1.26 20.71 10.43
CA THR A 48 2.51 21.47 10.52
C THR A 48 2.49 22.44 11.70
N SER A 49 3.66 23.01 12.05
CA SER A 49 3.76 24.07 13.06
C SER A 49 2.87 25.29 12.75
N ALA A 50 2.64 25.57 11.47
CA ALA A 50 1.76 26.64 10.98
C ALA A 50 0.27 26.23 10.89
N GLY A 51 -0.10 25.02 11.34
CA GLY A 51 -1.50 24.55 11.34
C GLY A 51 -1.98 23.93 10.03
N GLY A 52 -1.09 23.69 9.05
CA GLY A 52 -1.45 23.11 7.76
C GLY A 52 -1.62 21.59 7.84
N PRO A 53 -2.76 21.00 7.41
CA PRO A 53 -2.92 19.55 7.41
C PRO A 53 -2.07 18.91 6.31
N TYR A 54 -1.41 17.80 6.63
CA TYR A 54 -0.65 16.98 5.68
C TYR A 54 -0.65 15.52 6.11
N SER A 55 -0.22 14.62 5.22
CA SER A 55 0.08 13.24 5.62
C SER A 55 1.56 13.05 5.89
N GLU A 56 1.91 12.55 7.07
CA GLU A 56 3.29 12.18 7.40
C GLU A 56 3.85 11.06 6.50
N PHE A 57 2.97 10.37 5.77
CA PHE A 57 3.35 9.47 4.69
C PHE A 57 4.37 10.14 3.76
N TRP A 58 4.11 11.35 3.28
CA TRP A 58 4.95 12.03 2.28
C TRP A 58 6.35 12.34 2.81
N THR A 59 6.48 12.59 4.12
CA THR A 59 7.77 12.85 4.76
C THR A 59 8.51 11.57 5.11
N LYS A 60 7.81 10.56 5.66
CA LYS A 60 8.40 9.25 6.01
C LYS A 60 8.93 8.51 4.78
N THR A 61 8.31 8.74 3.63
CA THR A 61 8.67 8.09 2.36
C THR A 61 9.73 8.86 1.57
N GLY A 62 10.02 10.11 1.95
CA GLY A 62 11.02 10.98 1.31
C GLY A 62 10.52 11.79 0.11
N GLN A 63 9.22 11.72 -0.21
CA GLN A 63 8.57 12.48 -1.30
C GLN A 63 8.51 13.97 -0.97
N ALA A 64 8.45 14.31 0.31
CA ALA A 64 8.54 15.67 0.84
C ALA A 64 9.63 15.74 1.92
N ARG A 65 10.41 16.82 1.94
CA ARG A 65 11.50 17.05 2.90
C ARG A 65 11.00 17.52 4.26
N SER A 66 9.80 18.09 4.32
CA SER A 66 9.16 18.54 5.56
C SER A 66 7.64 18.50 5.47
N GLY A 67 6.97 18.66 6.61
CA GLY A 67 5.51 18.80 6.65
C GLY A 67 5.02 20.00 5.84
N GLU A 68 5.77 21.10 5.86
CA GLU A 68 5.47 22.34 5.11
C GLU A 68 5.55 22.13 3.60
N GLU A 69 6.44 21.26 3.10
CA GLU A 69 6.42 20.84 1.69
C GLU A 69 5.23 19.89 1.43
N ALA A 70 4.98 18.97 2.36
CA ALA A 70 3.92 17.96 2.28
C ALA A 70 2.50 18.55 2.28
N VAL A 71 2.28 19.77 2.78
CA VAL A 71 0.95 20.42 2.68
C VAL A 71 0.49 20.62 1.24
N THR A 72 1.39 20.56 0.26
CA THR A 72 1.07 20.71 -1.17
C THR A 72 0.72 19.40 -1.87
N TRP A 73 0.82 18.27 -1.17
CA TRP A 73 0.54 16.90 -1.61
C TRP A 73 -0.87 16.46 -1.20
N PRO A 74 -1.37 15.30 -1.69
CA PRO A 74 -2.68 14.80 -1.30
C PRO A 74 -2.84 14.73 0.22
N LYS A 75 -3.98 15.22 0.72
CA LYS A 75 -4.30 15.20 2.15
C LYS A 75 -4.44 13.78 2.72
N PRO A 76 -4.37 13.65 4.05
CA PRO A 76 -4.67 12.40 4.77
C PRO A 76 -6.01 11.78 4.35
N GLY A 77 -6.10 10.46 4.49
CA GLY A 77 -7.26 9.67 4.10
C GLY A 77 -6.99 8.71 2.94
N PRO A 78 -8.02 8.03 2.43
CA PRO A 78 -7.87 7.01 1.39
C PRO A 78 -7.28 7.56 0.09
N TRP A 79 -6.22 6.95 -0.40
CA TRP A 79 -5.55 7.34 -1.64
C TRP A 79 -5.03 6.12 -2.42
N CYS A 80 -5.27 6.10 -3.74
CA CYS A 80 -4.70 5.11 -4.64
C CYS A 80 -3.23 5.43 -4.92
N ILE A 81 -2.35 4.52 -4.51
CA ILE A 81 -0.90 4.61 -4.72
C ILE A 81 -0.43 3.55 -5.73
N CYS A 82 0.67 3.86 -6.41
CA CYS A 82 1.40 2.93 -7.27
C CYS A 82 1.80 1.67 -6.48
N MET A 83 1.59 0.48 -7.06
CA MET A 83 1.98 -0.78 -6.42
C MET A 83 3.49 -0.88 -6.15
N TRP A 84 4.34 -0.31 -7.00
CA TRP A 84 5.78 -0.29 -6.76
C TRP A 84 6.19 0.72 -5.70
N ALA A 85 5.43 1.81 -5.56
CA ALA A 85 5.59 2.70 -4.43
C ALA A 85 5.26 1.95 -3.13
N PHE A 86 4.14 1.22 -3.08
CA PHE A 86 3.83 0.38 -1.92
C PHE A 86 4.95 -0.62 -1.61
N ALA A 87 5.44 -1.36 -2.60
CA ALA A 87 6.49 -2.36 -2.39
C ALA A 87 7.80 -1.75 -1.86
N ARG A 88 8.21 -0.59 -2.39
CA ARG A 88 9.38 0.14 -1.91
C ARG A 88 9.19 0.65 -0.48
N MET A 89 8.01 1.20 -0.19
CA MET A 89 7.73 1.79 1.12
C MET A 89 7.63 0.73 2.20
N TYR A 90 6.89 -0.35 1.95
CA TYR A 90 6.77 -1.48 2.86
C TYR A 90 8.15 -2.07 3.19
N GLY A 91 9.03 -2.20 2.19
CA GLY A 91 10.38 -2.71 2.41
C GLY A 91 11.27 -1.86 3.33
N ASN A 92 10.90 -0.59 3.60
CA ASN A 92 11.59 0.29 4.53
C ASN A 92 10.77 0.60 5.80
N ASN A 93 9.46 0.35 5.76
CA ASN A 93 8.49 0.72 6.78
C ASN A 93 7.38 -0.35 6.81
N PRO A 94 7.58 -1.50 7.48
CA PRO A 94 6.64 -2.63 7.46
C PRO A 94 5.22 -2.27 7.95
N GLU A 95 5.09 -1.26 8.81
CA GLU A 95 3.81 -0.77 9.32
C GLU A 95 2.91 -0.20 8.21
N PHE A 96 3.44 0.10 7.03
CA PHE A 96 2.63 0.57 5.89
C PHE A 96 1.60 -0.44 5.42
N SER A 97 1.82 -1.73 5.71
CA SER A 97 0.82 -2.76 5.43
C SER A 97 -0.49 -2.54 6.22
N GLU A 98 -0.43 -1.93 7.40
CA GLU A 98 -1.61 -1.67 8.24
C GLU A 98 -2.55 -0.64 7.61
N MET A 99 -1.99 0.27 6.80
CA MET A 99 -2.72 1.35 6.11
C MET A 99 -3.55 0.86 4.93
N LEU A 100 -3.42 -0.40 4.50
CA LEU A 100 -4.16 -0.94 3.37
C LEU A 100 -5.66 -0.98 3.64
N ASP A 101 -6.45 -0.38 2.76
CA ASP A 101 -7.87 -0.68 2.64
C ASP A 101 -8.03 -1.86 1.68
N CYS A 102 -8.23 -3.04 2.27
CA CYS A 102 -8.39 -4.29 1.54
C CYS A 102 -9.68 -4.37 0.72
N SER A 103 -10.70 -3.55 1.03
CA SER A 103 -11.94 -3.52 0.26
C SER A 103 -11.79 -2.73 -1.04
N ALA A 104 -10.95 -1.69 -1.02
CA ALA A 104 -10.69 -0.79 -2.15
C ALA A 104 -9.39 -1.08 -2.92
N THR A 105 -8.50 -1.90 -2.37
CA THR A 105 -7.30 -2.37 -3.07
C THR A 105 -7.67 -3.35 -4.19
N ASN A 106 -7.11 -3.14 -5.37
CA ASN A 106 -7.42 -3.93 -6.54
C ASN A 106 -6.55 -5.19 -6.62
N TYR A 107 -7.20 -6.35 -6.80
CA TYR A 107 -6.54 -7.66 -6.88
C TYR A 107 -5.46 -7.75 -7.97
N TRP A 108 -5.45 -6.87 -8.97
CA TRP A 108 -4.37 -6.80 -9.96
C TRP A 108 -3.00 -6.61 -9.31
N VAL A 109 -2.93 -6.00 -8.11
CA VAL A 109 -1.70 -5.92 -7.31
C VAL A 109 -1.08 -7.31 -7.08
N VAL A 110 -1.91 -8.30 -6.73
CA VAL A 110 -1.46 -9.69 -6.52
C VAL A 110 -0.97 -10.30 -7.82
N GLN A 111 -1.72 -10.09 -8.91
CA GLN A 111 -1.36 -10.67 -10.21
C GLN A 111 -0.06 -10.09 -10.77
N LYS A 112 0.19 -8.79 -10.55
CA LYS A 112 1.31 -8.07 -11.16
C LYS A 112 2.61 -8.12 -10.36
N TYR A 113 2.57 -8.30 -9.04
CA TYR A 113 3.81 -8.47 -8.30
C TYR A 113 4.59 -9.70 -8.75
N ASP A 114 5.88 -9.52 -9.01
CA ASP A 114 6.80 -10.58 -9.38
C ASP A 114 7.44 -11.19 -8.13
N ILE A 115 7.15 -12.46 -7.89
CA ILE A 115 7.68 -13.21 -6.74
C ILE A 115 9.22 -13.35 -6.81
N ASN A 116 9.82 -13.22 -8.00
CA ASN A 116 11.26 -13.31 -8.16
C ASN A 116 11.98 -12.00 -7.81
N LYS A 117 11.24 -10.91 -7.59
CA LYS A 117 11.81 -9.63 -7.15
C LYS A 117 11.60 -9.48 -5.64
N PRO A 118 12.67 -9.43 -4.82
CA PRO A 118 12.52 -9.46 -3.36
C PRO A 118 11.56 -8.42 -2.78
N ALA A 119 11.60 -7.17 -3.26
CA ALA A 119 10.72 -6.11 -2.77
C ALA A 119 9.24 -6.36 -3.12
N GLU A 120 8.95 -6.80 -4.35
CA GLU A 120 7.59 -7.12 -4.80
C GLU A 120 7.08 -8.39 -4.10
N CYS A 121 7.94 -9.38 -3.89
CA CYS A 121 7.66 -10.61 -3.14
C CYS A 121 7.22 -10.29 -1.70
N ARG A 122 8.01 -9.50 -0.96
CA ARG A 122 7.66 -9.09 0.41
C ARG A 122 6.36 -8.30 0.48
N ALA A 123 6.17 -7.37 -0.46
CA ALA A 123 4.94 -6.58 -0.56
C ALA A 123 3.71 -7.45 -0.87
N LEU A 124 3.87 -8.44 -1.75
CA LEU A 124 2.83 -9.41 -2.08
C LEU A 124 2.42 -10.21 -0.84
N ALA A 125 3.38 -10.76 -0.10
CA ALA A 125 3.11 -11.46 1.15
C ALA A 125 2.37 -10.57 2.16
N ALA A 126 2.79 -9.31 2.30
CA ALA A 126 2.15 -8.35 3.18
C ALA A 126 0.69 -8.06 2.80
N VAL A 127 0.40 -7.83 1.51
CA VAL A 127 -0.98 -7.64 1.00
C VAL A 127 -1.82 -8.90 1.24
N CYS A 128 -1.28 -10.08 0.92
CA CYS A 128 -1.97 -11.35 1.10
C CYS A 128 -2.34 -11.61 2.57
N ASN A 129 -1.42 -11.33 3.50
CA ASN A 129 -1.64 -11.48 4.94
C ASN A 129 -2.64 -10.45 5.46
N ARG A 130 -2.41 -9.17 5.17
CA ARG A 130 -3.25 -8.07 5.67
C ARG A 130 -4.70 -8.19 5.23
N CYS A 131 -4.91 -8.63 4.00
CA CYS A 131 -6.23 -8.73 3.39
C CYS A 131 -6.83 -10.15 3.44
N ASP A 132 -6.19 -11.06 4.17
CA ASP A 132 -6.61 -12.46 4.36
C ASP A 132 -6.98 -13.17 3.04
N LEU A 133 -6.17 -12.96 1.98
CA LEU A 133 -6.55 -13.38 0.63
C LEU A 133 -6.51 -14.90 0.40
N GLN A 134 -5.94 -15.64 1.35
CA GLN A 134 -5.84 -17.10 1.33
C GLN A 134 -7.11 -17.78 1.84
N ASN A 135 -7.63 -17.30 2.98
CA ASN A 135 -8.79 -17.90 3.62
C ASN A 135 -10.08 -17.19 3.22
N SER A 136 -9.99 -16.04 2.56
CA SER A 136 -11.16 -15.29 2.16
C SER A 136 -12.01 -16.10 1.17
N THR A 137 -13.24 -16.42 1.60
CA THR A 137 -14.30 -16.90 0.70
C THR A 137 -14.66 -15.88 -0.39
N LEU A 138 -14.18 -14.64 -0.24
CA LEU A 138 -14.37 -13.55 -1.18
C LEU A 138 -13.37 -13.58 -2.36
N THR A 139 -12.32 -14.40 -2.30
CA THR A 139 -11.44 -14.70 -3.44
C THR A 139 -11.91 -15.99 -4.11
N LYS A 140 -13.02 -15.92 -4.89
CA LYS A 140 -13.44 -17.00 -5.82
C LYS A 140 -12.43 -17.28 -6.95
N ARG A 141 -11.18 -16.87 -6.79
CA ARG A 141 -10.13 -16.86 -7.82
C ARG A 141 -8.97 -17.70 -7.29
N GLU A 142 -8.98 -18.98 -7.62
CA GLU A 142 -7.94 -19.94 -7.22
C GLU A 142 -6.52 -19.43 -7.54
N GLY A 143 -6.34 -18.71 -8.66
CA GLY A 143 -5.05 -18.14 -9.03
C GLY A 143 -4.51 -17.09 -8.05
N ILE A 144 -5.38 -16.35 -7.35
CA ILE A 144 -4.98 -15.39 -6.32
C ILE A 144 -4.54 -16.13 -5.06
N GLN A 145 -5.33 -17.11 -4.61
CA GLN A 145 -5.03 -17.93 -3.43
C GLN A 145 -3.70 -18.65 -3.59
N LYS A 146 -3.51 -19.38 -4.70
CA LYS A 146 -2.26 -20.10 -5.01
C LYS A 146 -1.05 -19.17 -5.01
N LYS A 147 -1.19 -17.97 -5.59
CA LYS A 147 -0.08 -17.01 -5.63
C LYS A 147 0.24 -16.44 -4.24
N CYS A 148 -0.77 -16.21 -3.40
CA CYS A 148 -0.57 -15.80 -2.01
C CYS A 148 0.08 -16.90 -1.16
N GLU A 149 -0.32 -18.17 -1.33
CA GLU A 149 0.35 -19.33 -0.71
C GLU A 149 1.82 -19.42 -1.12
N GLN A 150 2.11 -19.31 -2.42
CA GLN A 150 3.48 -19.28 -2.92
C GLN A 150 4.27 -18.12 -2.32
N ALA A 151 3.67 -16.93 -2.24
CA ALA A 151 4.33 -15.77 -1.65
C ALA A 151 4.69 -15.99 -0.18
N GLN A 152 3.81 -16.59 0.63
CA GLN A 152 4.16 -16.89 2.03
C GLN A 152 5.27 -17.93 2.18
N GLN A 153 5.37 -18.88 1.26
CA GLN A 153 6.41 -19.91 1.29
C GLN A 153 7.77 -19.38 0.82
N LEU A 154 7.77 -18.49 -0.18
CA LEU A 154 8.97 -18.08 -0.91
C LEU A 154 9.45 -16.67 -0.55
N CYS A 155 8.56 -15.79 -0.11
CA CYS A 155 8.92 -14.44 0.29
C CYS A 155 9.26 -14.45 1.78
N PRO A 156 10.49 -14.07 2.17
CA PRO A 156 10.81 -13.94 3.58
C PRO A 156 9.85 -12.92 4.20
N SER A 157 9.08 -13.34 5.20
CA SER A 157 8.49 -12.38 6.13
C SER A 157 9.64 -11.63 6.78
N GLU A 158 9.48 -10.31 6.98
CA GLU A 158 10.38 -9.52 7.83
C GLU A 158 10.79 -10.39 9.01
N ALA A 159 12.10 -10.63 9.17
CA ALA A 159 12.61 -11.57 10.13
C ALA A 159 11.91 -11.31 11.46
N SER A 160 11.23 -12.33 12.00
CA SER A 160 10.79 -12.27 13.39
C SER A 160 12.00 -11.82 14.21
N ALA A 161 11.83 -10.80 15.04
CA ALA A 161 12.86 -10.38 16.00
C ALA A 161 13.40 -11.55 16.87
N GLU A 162 12.75 -12.71 16.83
CA GLU A 162 13.12 -13.98 17.46
C GLU A 162 14.38 -14.66 16.89
N THR A 163 14.94 -14.25 15.75
CA THR A 163 16.26 -14.76 15.29
C THR A 163 17.43 -13.82 15.54
N CYS A 164 17.23 -12.63 16.12
CA CYS A 164 18.35 -11.89 16.71
C CYS A 164 18.66 -12.52 18.10
N THR A 165 19.31 -13.70 18.10
CA THR A 165 19.96 -14.22 19.30
C THR A 165 21.06 -13.24 19.68
N VAL A 166 20.86 -12.60 20.83
CA VAL A 166 21.79 -11.71 21.53
C VAL A 166 23.22 -12.28 21.52
N GLU A 167 24.05 -11.75 20.62
CA GLU A 167 25.42 -11.25 20.82
C GLU A 167 25.97 -10.83 19.44
N GLY A 168 25.66 -9.61 18.98
CA GLY A 168 26.32 -9.05 17.78
C GLY A 168 25.56 -8.07 16.89
N GLY A 169 24.24 -7.89 17.09
CA GLY A 169 23.46 -6.90 16.34
C GLY A 169 23.02 -7.36 14.95
N CYS A 170 21.88 -6.83 14.49
CA CYS A 170 21.28 -7.14 13.20
C CYS A 170 21.90 -6.18 12.14
N GLN A 171 22.58 -6.70 11.11
CA GLN A 171 23.19 -5.92 10.01
C GLN A 171 22.18 -5.60 8.89
#